data_AF-A0A091ERJ6-F1
#
_entry.id   AF-A0A091ERJ6-F1
#
_cell.length_a   1.000
_cell.length_b   1.000
_cell.length_c   1.000
_cell.angle_alpha   90.00
_cell.angle_beta   90.00
_cell.angle_gamma   90.00
#
_symmetry.space_group_name_H-M   'P 1'
#
loop_
_entity.id
_entity.type
_entity.pdbx_description
1 polymer ?
#
loop_
_entity_poly.entity_id
_entity_poly.type
_entity_poly.pdbx_seq_one_letter_code
_entity_poly.pdbx_strand_id
1 'polypeptide(L)'
;SPGLRTPRLPVWLCSVSGRHSVLFGTDSRLLSDWKSERIFHLYFYSGQQEQTQTAHLTIDTHSHHWEEAQREDPSSPRKRHPALEMAIRTKWAGATVSWNGTDPFF
;
A
#
# COMPACT_ATOMS: atom_id res chain seq x y z
N SER A 1 -2.48 -4.55 -15.95
CA SER A 1 -1.38 -3.64 -15.55
C SER A 1 -1.29 -3.62 -14.03
N PRO A 2 -0.10 -3.76 -13.42
CA PRO A 2 0.06 -4.00 -11.98
C PRO A 2 -0.06 -2.75 -11.08
N GLY A 3 -0.34 -1.57 -11.65
CA GLY A 3 -0.40 -0.30 -10.92
C GLY A 3 -1.81 0.10 -10.50
N LEU A 4 -1.91 0.79 -9.36
CA LEU A 4 -3.17 1.39 -8.90
C LEU A 4 -3.57 2.52 -9.84
N ARG A 5 -4.77 2.41 -10.43
CA ARG A 5 -5.38 3.51 -11.19
C ARG A 5 -5.82 4.64 -10.25
N THR A 6 -6.24 5.79 -10.78
CA THR A 6 -6.82 6.88 -9.99
C THR A 6 -8.36 6.87 -10.12
N PRO A 7 -9.08 6.15 -9.24
CA PRO A 7 -10.54 6.19 -9.17
C PRO A 7 -11.05 7.52 -8.59
N ARG A 8 -12.37 7.76 -8.67
CA ARG A 8 -13.02 8.94 -8.06
C ARG A 8 -13.11 8.84 -6.54
N LEU A 9 -13.30 7.63 -6.02
CA LEU A 9 -13.29 7.32 -4.59
C LEU A 9 -12.06 6.50 -4.29
N PRO A 10 -11.47 6.58 -3.09
CA PRO A 10 -10.27 5.82 -2.71
C PRO A 10 -10.58 4.34 -2.49
N VAL A 11 -11.03 3.64 -3.53
CA VAL A 11 -11.35 2.21 -3.52
C VAL A 11 -10.75 1.59 -4.77
N TRP A 12 -9.89 0.60 -4.57
CA TRP A 12 -9.18 -0.11 -5.63
C TRP A 12 -9.45 -1.61 -5.54
N LEU A 13 -9.72 -2.20 -6.70
CA LEU A 13 -9.62 -3.65 -6.88
C LEU A 13 -8.18 -3.99 -7.27
N CYS A 14 -7.55 -4.83 -6.47
CA CYS A 14 -6.17 -5.25 -6.64
C CYS A 14 -6.12 -6.73 -7.00
N SER A 15 -5.26 -7.10 -7.97
CA SER A 15 -4.93 -8.49 -8.25
C SER A 15 -3.49 -8.73 -7.85
N VAL A 16 -3.27 -9.17 -6.62
CA VAL A 16 -1.94 -9.43 -6.06
C VAL A 16 -1.72 -10.95 -6.10
N SER A 17 -0.69 -11.40 -6.82
CA SER A 17 -0.35 -12.83 -6.96
C SER A 17 -1.52 -13.72 -7.43
N GLY A 18 -2.38 -13.20 -8.32
CA GLY A 18 -3.54 -13.93 -8.86
C GLY A 18 -4.77 -13.97 -7.96
N ARG A 19 -4.75 -13.29 -6.80
CA ARG A 19 -5.89 -13.17 -5.88
C ARG A 19 -6.50 -11.78 -5.97
N HIS A 20 -7.84 -11.73 -6.06
CA HIS A 20 -8.60 -10.49 -6.03
C HIS A 20 -8.69 -9.98 -4.60
N SER A 21 -8.44 -8.69 -4.42
CA SER A 21 -8.43 -8.03 -3.12
C SER A 21 -8.94 -6.60 -3.26
N VAL A 22 -9.32 -5.99 -2.15
CA VAL A 22 -9.76 -4.60 -2.09
C VAL A 22 -8.78 -3.81 -1.22
N LEU A 23 -8.32 -2.68 -1.75
CA LEU A 23 -7.60 -1.66 -1.00
C LEU A 23 -8.48 -0.41 -0.96
N PHE A 24 -8.67 0.22 0.19
CA PHE A 24 -9.50 1.42 0.27
C PHE A 24 -9.09 2.39 1.38
N GLY A 25 -9.34 3.67 1.17
CA GLY A 25 -9.29 4.71 2.19
C GLY A 25 -10.70 5.07 2.66
N THR A 26 -10.81 5.63 3.86
CA THR A 26 -12.10 6.07 4.43
C THR A 26 -12.37 7.56 4.23
N ASP A 27 -11.34 8.38 4.00
CA ASP A 27 -11.51 9.80 3.64
C ASP A 27 -11.75 9.93 2.13
N SER A 28 -12.99 10.26 1.75
CA SER A 28 -13.37 10.50 0.35
C SER A 28 -12.55 11.59 -0.35
N ARG A 29 -11.92 12.51 0.40
CA ARG A 29 -11.09 13.60 -0.14
C ARG A 29 -9.67 13.16 -0.45
N LEU A 30 -9.28 11.95 -0.07
CA LEU A 30 -7.90 11.45 -0.19
C LEU A 30 -7.33 11.65 -1.60
N LEU A 31 -8.13 11.54 -2.67
CA LEU A 31 -7.63 11.67 -4.05
C LEU A 31 -7.82 13.06 -4.66
N SER A 32 -8.39 13.99 -3.91
CA SER A 32 -8.77 15.34 -4.38
C SER A 32 -8.11 16.47 -3.60
N ASP A 33 -7.52 16.15 -2.44
CA ASP A 33 -6.81 17.11 -1.59
C ASP A 33 -5.38 16.64 -1.36
N TRP A 34 -4.42 17.35 -1.95
CA TRP A 34 -3.00 17.04 -1.83
C TRP A 34 -2.51 17.03 -0.37
N LYS A 35 -3.17 17.78 0.54
CA LYS A 35 -2.82 17.74 1.97
C LYS A 35 -3.20 16.41 2.60
N SER A 36 -4.35 15.86 2.22
CA SER A 36 -4.79 14.53 2.64
C SER A 36 -3.91 13.42 2.07
N GLU A 37 -3.20 13.66 0.97
CA GLU A 37 -2.25 12.70 0.38
C GLU A 37 -0.87 12.68 1.06
N ARG A 38 -0.59 13.53 2.06
CA ARG A 38 0.71 13.54 2.75
C ARG A 38 0.88 12.32 3.66
N ILE A 39 -0.06 12.12 4.58
CA ILE A 39 -0.09 10.98 5.51
C ILE A 39 -1.54 10.55 5.65
N PHE A 40 -1.83 9.30 5.33
CA PHE A 40 -3.20 8.77 5.36
C PHE A 40 -3.24 7.28 5.63
N HIS A 41 -4.46 6.78 5.83
CA HIS A 41 -4.70 5.37 6.12
C HIS A 41 -5.36 4.67 4.93
N LEU A 42 -4.92 3.44 4.69
CA LEU A 42 -5.57 2.50 3.79
C LEU A 42 -5.91 1.22 4.55
N TYR A 43 -6.95 0.54 4.09
CA TYR A 43 -7.38 -0.75 4.58
C TYR A 43 -7.27 -1.76 3.45
N PHE A 44 -6.69 -2.90 3.76
CA PHE A 44 -6.53 -3.99 2.81
C PHE A 44 -7.37 -5.19 3.22
N TYR A 45 -8.13 -5.72 2.26
CA TYR A 45 -8.92 -6.92 2.41
C TYR A 45 -8.58 -7.91 1.29
N SER A 46 -7.96 -9.02 1.65
CA SER A 46 -7.50 -10.06 0.73
C SER A 46 -8.61 -11.01 0.29
N GLY A 47 -9.75 -11.02 1.00
CA GLY A 47 -10.85 -11.97 0.78
C GLY A 47 -10.54 -13.41 1.20
N GLN A 48 -9.41 -13.63 1.87
CA GLN A 48 -8.97 -14.95 2.33
C GLN A 48 -9.41 -15.24 3.76
N GLN A 49 -9.55 -16.52 4.11
CA GLN A 49 -9.98 -16.95 5.44
C GLN A 49 -8.89 -16.71 6.50
N GLU A 50 -7.64 -16.73 6.08
CA GLU A 50 -6.44 -16.54 6.89
C GLU A 50 -6.32 -15.10 7.41
N GLN A 51 -6.95 -14.13 6.73
CA GLN A 51 -7.04 -12.76 7.18
C GLN A 51 -8.05 -12.62 8.33
N THR A 52 -7.59 -12.92 9.54
CA THR A 52 -8.38 -12.86 10.77
C THR A 52 -8.39 -11.47 11.44
N GLN A 53 -7.54 -10.56 10.97
CA GLN A 53 -7.43 -9.19 11.49
C GLN A 53 -7.46 -8.14 10.38
N THR A 54 -7.86 -6.93 10.76
CA THR A 54 -7.91 -5.79 9.82
C THR A 54 -6.50 -5.36 9.46
N ALA A 55 -6.16 -5.41 8.17
CA ALA A 55 -4.91 -4.85 7.68
C ALA A 55 -5.05 -3.33 7.51
N HIS A 56 -4.65 -2.60 8.55
CA HIS A 56 -4.65 -1.14 8.58
C HIS A 56 -3.25 -0.62 8.25
N LEU A 57 -3.13 0.08 7.12
CA LEU A 57 -1.88 0.62 6.62
C LEU A 57 -1.78 2.12 6.88
N THR A 58 -0.61 2.58 7.28
CA THR A 58 -0.26 4.02 7.27
C THR A 58 0.66 4.28 6.10
N ILE A 59 0.26 5.23 5.24
CA ILE A 59 1.00 5.65 4.07
C ILE A 59 1.56 7.04 4.33
N ASP A 60 2.86 7.23 4.21
CA ASP A 60 3.53 8.53 4.31
C ASP A 60 4.30 8.79 3.00
N THR A 61 3.86 9.81 2.26
CA THR A 61 4.37 10.16 0.94
C THR A 61 5.52 11.17 0.97
N HIS A 62 5.89 11.69 2.15
CA HIS A 62 6.98 12.64 2.33
C HIS A 62 8.28 11.99 2.81
N SER A 63 8.24 10.72 3.21
CA SER A 63 9.40 10.03 3.77
C SER A 63 10.41 9.65 2.69
N HIS A 64 11.61 10.24 2.73
CA HIS A 64 12.71 9.91 1.80
C HIS A 64 13.41 8.58 2.11
N HIS A 65 13.12 7.96 3.27
CA HIS A 65 13.80 6.74 3.72
C HIS A 65 13.65 5.55 2.75
N TRP A 66 12.59 5.52 1.94
CA TRP A 66 12.40 4.44 0.98
C TRP A 66 13.49 4.44 -0.11
N GLU A 67 13.95 5.61 -0.57
CA GLU A 67 14.95 5.73 -1.65
C GLU A 67 16.32 5.27 -1.16
N GLU A 68 16.63 5.59 0.09
CA GLU A 68 17.85 5.15 0.78
C GLU A 68 17.87 3.62 0.91
N ALA A 69 16.74 3.02 1.29
CA ALA A 69 16.61 1.57 1.40
C ALA A 69 16.73 0.83 0.06
N GLN A 70 16.44 1.45 -1.09
CA GLN A 70 16.64 0.83 -2.41
C GLN A 70 18.07 0.84 -2.92
N ARG A 71 18.93 1.75 -2.42
CA ARG A 71 20.35 1.81 -2.83
C ARG A 71 21.17 0.62 -2.31
N GLU A 72 20.65 -0.06 -1.31
CA GLU A 72 21.20 -1.30 -0.77
C GLU A 72 20.68 -2.54 -1.53
N ASP A 73 21.52 -3.56 -1.64
CA ASP A 73 21.36 -4.75 -2.49
C ASP A 73 19.91 -5.35 -2.52
N PRO A 74 19.26 -5.39 -3.70
CA PRO A 74 17.95 -6.03 -3.90
C PRO A 74 17.92 -7.52 -3.58
N SER A 75 19.08 -8.20 -3.57
CA SER A 75 19.19 -9.64 -3.28
C SER A 75 19.19 -9.97 -1.78
N SER A 76 19.15 -8.96 -0.90
CA SER A 76 19.05 -9.18 0.55
C SER A 76 17.69 -9.84 0.92
N PRO A 77 17.69 -10.94 1.71
CA PRO A 77 16.46 -11.66 2.11
C PRO A 77 15.43 -10.78 2.85
N ARG A 78 15.88 -9.65 3.41
CA ARG A 78 15.06 -8.66 4.12
C ARG A 78 14.17 -7.79 3.22
N LYS A 79 14.29 -7.85 1.88
CA LYS A 79 13.66 -6.90 0.94
C LYS A 79 12.63 -7.47 -0.02
N ARG A 80 12.00 -8.61 0.29
CA ARG A 80 10.77 -8.99 -0.42
C ARG A 80 9.63 -8.10 0.06
N HIS A 81 9.53 -6.92 -0.55
CA HIS A 81 8.42 -6.02 -0.33
C HIS A 81 7.15 -6.71 -0.83
N PRO A 82 6.07 -6.72 -0.04
CA PRO A 82 4.78 -7.25 -0.46
C PRO A 82 4.36 -6.60 -1.77
N ALA A 83 3.83 -7.39 -2.71
CA ALA A 83 3.40 -6.88 -4.00
C ALA A 83 2.34 -5.77 -3.88
N LEU A 84 1.61 -5.72 -2.76
CA LEU A 84 0.71 -4.61 -2.42
C LEU A 84 1.45 -3.28 -2.20
N GLU A 85 2.57 -3.27 -1.47
CA GLU A 85 3.37 -2.06 -1.26
C GLU A 85 3.88 -1.51 -2.58
N MET A 86 4.34 -2.39 -3.47
CA MET A 86 4.77 -2.00 -4.81
C MET A 86 3.62 -1.39 -5.61
N ALA A 87 2.41 -1.96 -5.54
CA ALA A 87 1.22 -1.40 -6.17
C ALA A 87 0.89 0.00 -5.62
N ILE A 88 0.92 0.20 -4.29
CA ILE A 88 0.72 1.51 -3.64
C ILE A 88 1.71 2.53 -4.19
N ARG A 89 3.00 2.16 -4.29
CA ARG A 89 4.06 3.03 -4.78
C ARG A 89 3.96 3.40 -6.26
N THR A 90 3.19 2.66 -7.07
CA THR A 90 2.89 3.10 -8.44
C THR A 90 2.01 4.35 -8.47
N LYS A 91 1.24 4.61 -7.40
CA LYS A 91 0.39 5.79 -7.27
C LYS A 91 1.04 6.87 -6.41
N TRP A 92 1.64 6.49 -5.29
CA TRP A 92 2.36 7.41 -4.41
C TRP A 92 3.83 7.07 -4.42
N ALA A 93 4.52 7.62 -5.43
CA ALA A 93 5.93 7.38 -5.64
C ALA A 93 6.71 7.68 -4.37
N GLY A 94 7.44 6.67 -3.89
CA GLY A 94 8.28 6.77 -2.71
C GLY A 94 7.60 6.78 -1.35
N ALA A 95 6.31 6.44 -1.30
CA ALA A 95 5.64 6.30 -0.02
C ALA A 95 6.26 5.17 0.82
N THR A 96 6.44 5.45 2.12
CA THR A 96 6.63 4.39 3.12
C THR A 96 5.27 3.78 3.47
N VAL A 97 5.28 2.49 3.76
CA VAL A 97 4.07 1.73 4.10
C VAL A 97 4.32 1.04 5.45
N SER A 98 3.57 1.45 6.47
CA SER A 98 3.53 0.75 7.76
C SER A 98 2.29 -0.12 7.81
N TRP A 99 2.46 -1.41 8.08
CA TRP A 99 1.36 -2.34 8.31
C TRP A 99 0.82 -2.29 9.75
N ASN A 100 1.35 -1.39 10.59
CA ASN A 100 0.88 -1.14 11.95
C ASN A 100 0.82 -2.42 12.83
N GLY A 101 1.81 -3.30 12.69
CA GLY A 101 1.88 -4.58 13.41
C GLY A 101 1.20 -5.75 12.71
N THR A 102 0.58 -5.50 11.55
CA THR A 102 0.03 -6.55 10.68
C THR A 102 1.17 -7.11 9.80
N ASP A 103 1.40 -8.42 9.76
CA ASP A 103 2.17 -9.10 8.71
C ASP A 103 1.51 -8.90 7.34
N PRO A 104 2.31 -8.55 6.32
CA PRO A 104 1.85 -8.41 4.95
C PRO A 104 1.32 -9.68 4.25
N PHE A 105 1.57 -10.87 4.81
CA PHE A 105 1.23 -12.14 4.16
C PHE A 105 0.30 -13.04 4.99
N PHE A 106 -0.48 -12.46 5.92
CA PHE A 106 -1.59 -13.20 6.53
C PHE A 106 -2.70 -13.52 5.53
#